data_AF-A0A495FKP4-F1
#
_entry.id   AF-A0A495FKP4-F1
#
_cell.length_a   1.000
_cell.length_b   1.000
_cell.length_c   1.000
_cell.angle_alpha   90.00
_cell.angle_beta   90.00
_cell.angle_gamma   90.00
#
_symmetry.space_group_name_H-M   'P 1'
#
loop_
_entity.id
_entity.type
_entity.pdbx_description
1 polymer ?
#
loop_
_entity_poly.entity_id
_entity_poly.type
_entity_poly.pdbx_seq_one_letter_code
_entity_poly.pdbx_strand_id
1 'polypeptide(L)'
;MSGGSFDYLCSQYALTDLLDRTDSIDTMGQALRNAGHDEAAAATESVLADIKTFEESILARVQALRGVWKAVEWTHSGDWGPESIAEEASAFTAKEVA
;
A
#
# COMPACT_ATOMS: atom_id res chain seq x y z
N MET A 1 -12.61 19.29 11.65
CA MET A 1 -13.87 18.60 11.29
C MET A 1 -13.85 17.24 11.97
N SER A 2 -14.86 16.88 12.75
CA SER A 2 -14.95 15.53 13.34
C SER A 2 -15.34 14.54 12.23
N GLY A 3 -14.51 13.54 11.94
CA GLY A 3 -14.72 12.54 10.87
C GLY A 3 -15.91 11.58 11.07
N GLY A 4 -16.81 11.84 12.02
CA GLY A 4 -17.77 10.82 12.47
C GLY A 4 -17.07 9.68 13.21
N SER A 5 -17.83 8.66 13.65
CA SER A 5 -17.29 7.56 14.48
C SER A 5 -16.35 6.61 13.73
N PHE A 6 -16.33 6.67 12.39
CA PHE A 6 -15.57 5.78 11.51
C PHE A 6 -15.10 6.50 10.24
N ASP A 7 -14.71 7.78 10.33
CA ASP A 7 -14.17 8.57 9.20
C ASP A 7 -15.01 8.57 7.91
N TYR A 8 -16.35 8.45 8.05
CA TYR A 8 -17.29 8.30 6.94
C TYR A 8 -16.90 7.19 5.94
N LEU A 9 -16.40 6.04 6.41
CA LEU A 9 -16.02 4.89 5.56
C LEU A 9 -17.07 4.53 4.50
N CYS A 10 -18.36 4.66 4.82
CA CYS A 10 -19.47 4.38 3.90
C CYS A 10 -19.53 5.30 2.66
N SER A 11 -18.82 6.43 2.68
CA SER A 11 -18.77 7.43 1.60
C SER A 11 -17.40 7.51 0.93
N GLN A 12 -16.46 6.62 1.27
CA GLN A 12 -15.14 6.55 0.65
C GLN A 12 -15.20 5.69 -0.60
N TYR A 13 -14.71 6.23 -1.72
CA TYR A 13 -14.77 5.55 -3.02
C TYR A 13 -13.41 5.44 -3.70
N ALA A 14 -12.36 6.11 -3.19
CA ALA A 14 -11.01 5.96 -3.70
C ALA A 14 -10.19 5.00 -2.83
N LEU A 15 -9.35 4.18 -3.46
CA LEU A 15 -8.44 3.28 -2.75
C LEU A 15 -7.52 4.05 -1.79
N THR A 16 -7.03 5.23 -2.19
CA THR A 16 -6.18 6.09 -1.35
C THR A 16 -6.84 6.47 -0.04
N ASP A 17 -8.15 6.74 -0.06
CA ASP A 17 -8.89 7.09 1.15
C ASP A 17 -8.98 5.89 2.12
N LEU A 18 -9.07 4.67 1.58
CA LEU A 18 -9.09 3.45 2.38
C LEU A 18 -7.72 3.10 2.97
N LEU A 19 -6.64 3.32 2.21
CA LEU A 19 -5.26 3.14 2.67
C LEU A 19 -4.97 4.03 3.88
N ASP A 20 -5.48 5.26 3.90
CA ASP A 20 -5.28 6.22 4.99
C ASP A 20 -6.21 5.98 6.21
N ARG A 21 -7.07 4.96 6.18
CA ARG A 21 -8.15 4.74 7.15
C ARG A 21 -8.24 3.30 7.66
N THR A 22 -7.13 2.57 7.60
CA THR A 22 -7.03 1.18 8.09
C THR A 22 -7.48 1.01 9.55
N ASP A 23 -7.17 1.95 10.43
CA ASP A 23 -7.64 1.95 11.83
C ASP A 23 -9.16 2.07 11.95
N SER A 24 -9.77 2.89 11.10
CA SER A 24 -11.24 3.04 11.07
C SER A 24 -11.91 1.78 10.52
N ILE A 25 -11.28 1.07 9.57
CA ILE A 25 -11.77 -0.21 9.04
C ILE A 25 -11.70 -1.29 10.13
N ASP A 26 -10.59 -1.37 10.88
CA ASP A 26 -10.46 -2.28 12.03
C ASP A 26 -11.54 -2.01 13.08
N THR A 27 -11.70 -0.74 13.46
CA THR A 27 -12.70 -0.30 14.45
C THR A 27 -14.12 -0.64 14.01
N MET A 28 -14.44 -0.50 12.70
CA MET A 28 -15.73 -0.90 12.14
C MET A 28 -15.95 -2.42 12.24
N GLY A 29 -14.94 -3.22 11.90
CA GLY A 29 -14.99 -4.68 12.02
C GLY A 29 -15.27 -5.12 13.46
N GLN A 30 -14.56 -4.52 14.42
CA GLN A 30 -14.79 -4.77 15.86
C GLN A 30 -16.20 -4.34 16.30
N ALA A 31 -16.70 -3.21 15.83
CA ALA A 31 -18.06 -2.75 16.14
C ALA A 31 -19.12 -3.73 15.61
N LEU A 32 -18.97 -4.24 14.38
CA LEU A 32 -19.86 -5.23 13.79
C LEU A 32 -19.83 -6.55 14.56
N ARG A 33 -18.64 -7.00 14.97
CA ARG A 33 -18.45 -8.22 15.76
C ARG A 33 -19.12 -8.10 17.13
N ASN A 34 -18.94 -6.97 17.82
CA ASN A 34 -19.57 -6.70 19.11
C ASN A 34 -21.11 -6.60 19.01
N ALA A 35 -21.64 -6.22 17.84
CA ALA A 35 -23.08 -6.21 17.56
C ALA A 35 -23.65 -7.59 17.17
N GLY A 36 -22.80 -8.62 17.04
CA GLY A 36 -23.21 -9.98 16.64
C GLY A 36 -23.39 -10.17 15.13
N HIS A 37 -22.81 -9.28 14.31
CA HIS A 37 -22.84 -9.35 12.86
C HIS A 37 -21.54 -9.94 12.30
N ASP A 38 -21.28 -11.22 12.61
CA ASP A 38 -20.00 -11.88 12.33
C ASP A 38 -19.62 -11.91 10.85
N GLU A 39 -20.59 -12.12 9.94
CA GLU A 39 -20.32 -12.16 8.50
C GLU A 39 -19.87 -10.79 7.96
N ALA A 40 -20.54 -9.72 8.39
CA ALA A 40 -20.18 -8.36 8.01
C ALA A 40 -18.83 -7.93 8.63
N ALA A 41 -18.57 -8.34 9.87
CA ALA A 41 -17.29 -8.12 10.53
C ALA A 41 -16.16 -8.83 9.76
N ALA A 42 -16.32 -10.10 9.43
CA ALA A 42 -15.33 -10.87 8.67
C ALA A 42 -15.08 -10.27 7.27
N ALA A 43 -16.13 -9.82 6.58
CA ALA A 43 -15.97 -9.13 5.30
C ALA A 43 -15.17 -7.83 5.44
N THR A 44 -15.43 -7.05 6.50
CA THR A 44 -14.70 -5.80 6.78
C THR A 44 -13.24 -6.06 7.14
N GLU A 45 -12.97 -7.07 7.96
CA GLU A 45 -11.62 -7.49 8.35
C GLU A 45 -10.83 -8.04 7.15
N SER A 46 -11.49 -8.71 6.20
CA SER A 46 -10.87 -9.17 4.95
C SER A 46 -10.36 -7.99 4.12
N VAL A 47 -11.12 -6.89 4.02
CA VAL A 47 -10.67 -5.67 3.33
C VAL A 47 -9.39 -5.12 3.97
N LEU A 48 -9.32 -5.10 5.30
CA LEU A 48 -8.13 -4.66 6.02
C LEU A 48 -6.92 -5.58 5.74
N ALA A 49 -7.14 -6.90 5.71
CA ALA A 49 -6.09 -7.88 5.40
C ALA A 49 -5.57 -7.71 3.96
N ASP A 50 -6.46 -7.46 3.01
CA ASP A 50 -6.11 -7.21 1.60
C ASP A 50 -5.28 -5.92 1.47
N ILE A 51 -5.67 -4.85 2.16
CA ILE A 51 -4.93 -3.59 2.18
C ILE A 51 -3.51 -3.79 2.72
N LYS A 52 -3.35 -4.46 3.86
CA LYS A 52 -2.03 -4.72 4.48
C LYS A 52 -1.15 -5.56 3.56
N THR A 53 -1.71 -6.62 2.98
CA THR A 53 -1.00 -7.48 2.03
C THR A 53 -0.56 -6.70 0.78
N PHE A 54 -1.44 -5.85 0.26
CA PHE A 54 -1.13 -4.98 -0.87
C PHE A 54 -0.01 -4.00 -0.54
N GLU A 55 -0.05 -3.35 0.61
CA GLU A 55 0.97 -2.41 1.08
C GLU A 55 2.34 -3.08 1.19
N GLU A 56 2.43 -4.21 1.88
CA GLU A 56 3.67 -5.00 2.02
C GLU A 56 4.23 -5.40 0.65
N SER A 57 3.36 -5.88 -0.25
CA SER A 57 3.74 -6.30 -1.59
C SER A 57 4.24 -5.12 -2.45
N ILE A 58 3.62 -3.94 -2.36
CA ILE A 58 4.09 -2.74 -3.05
C ILE A 58 5.42 -2.25 -2.47
N LEU A 59 5.58 -2.22 -1.14
CA LEU A 59 6.81 -1.78 -0.51
C LEU A 59 8.00 -2.68 -0.87
N ALA A 60 7.81 -4.00 -0.88
CA ALA A 60 8.83 -4.94 -1.34
C ALA A 60 9.25 -4.69 -2.79
N ARG A 61 8.27 -4.48 -3.69
CA ARG A 61 8.51 -4.14 -5.10
C ARG A 61 9.29 -2.84 -5.27
N VAL A 62 8.90 -1.81 -4.55
CA VAL A 62 9.56 -0.50 -4.57
C VAL A 62 10.98 -0.60 -4.02
N GLN A 63 11.19 -1.36 -2.95
CA GLN A 63 12.50 -1.60 -2.39
C GLN A 63 13.43 -2.28 -3.39
N ALA A 64 12.95 -3.31 -4.10
CA ALA A 64 13.71 -4.00 -5.14
C ALA A 64 14.03 -3.07 -6.34
N LEU A 65 13.13 -2.16 -6.69
CA LEU A 65 13.29 -1.22 -7.79
C LEU A 65 14.12 0.03 -7.42
N ARG A 66 14.44 0.23 -6.14
CA ARG A 66 15.02 1.48 -5.63
C ARG A 66 16.31 1.88 -6.35
N GLY A 67 17.20 0.92 -6.64
CA GLY A 67 18.47 1.17 -7.35
C GLY A 67 18.23 1.68 -8.78
N VAL A 68 17.36 0.99 -9.52
CA VAL A 68 16.97 1.36 -10.88
C VAL A 68 16.31 2.75 -10.93
N TRP A 69 15.35 3.01 -10.05
CA TRP A 69 14.65 4.31 -10.01
C TRP A 69 15.60 5.45 -9.68
N LYS A 70 16.49 5.25 -8.72
CA LYS A 70 17.53 6.20 -8.36
C LYS A 70 18.46 6.49 -9.55
N ALA A 71 18.90 5.45 -10.27
CA ALA A 71 19.76 5.64 -11.43
C ALA A 71 19.09 6.49 -12.51
N VAL A 72 17.82 6.24 -12.80
CA VAL A 72 17.03 7.06 -13.73
C VAL A 72 16.96 8.50 -13.26
N GLU A 73 16.56 8.73 -12.00
CA GLU A 73 16.43 10.08 -11.44
C GLU A 73 17.75 10.86 -11.49
N TRP A 74 18.85 10.22 -11.11
CA TRP A 74 20.17 10.85 -11.01
C TRP A 74 20.82 11.05 -12.38
N THR A 75 20.51 10.20 -13.37
CA THR A 75 20.87 10.50 -14.75
C THR A 75 20.10 11.70 -15.28
N HIS A 76 18.82 11.83 -14.96
CA HIS A 76 18.01 12.98 -15.38
C HIS A 76 18.42 14.30 -14.71
N SER A 77 18.90 14.28 -13.47
CA SER A 77 19.46 15.47 -12.80
C SER A 77 20.86 15.85 -13.29
N GLY A 78 21.53 14.98 -14.04
CA GLY A 78 22.91 15.15 -14.49
C GLY A 78 23.96 14.75 -13.46
N ASP A 79 23.55 14.12 -12.35
CA ASP A 79 24.45 13.62 -11.32
C ASP A 79 25.18 12.34 -11.79
N TRP A 80 24.50 11.49 -12.57
CA TRP A 80 25.01 10.21 -13.08
C TRP A 80 24.97 10.12 -14.62
N GLY A 81 25.82 9.29 -15.21
CA GLY A 81 25.80 9.00 -16.65
C GLY A 81 24.75 7.94 -17.01
N PRO A 82 24.30 7.89 -18.29
CA PRO A 82 23.26 6.96 -18.77
C PRO A 82 23.64 5.47 -18.64
N GLU A 83 24.93 5.15 -18.56
CA GLU A 83 25.44 3.82 -18.27
C GLU A 83 24.97 3.26 -16.91
N SER A 84 24.74 4.14 -15.92
CA SER A 84 24.31 3.76 -14.57
C SER A 84 22.93 3.09 -14.59
N ILE A 85 22.05 3.49 -15.53
CA ILE A 85 20.73 2.86 -15.70
C ILE A 85 20.89 1.42 -16.18
N ALA A 86 21.79 1.18 -17.15
CA ALA A 86 22.02 -0.15 -17.70
C ALA A 86 22.66 -1.09 -16.67
N GLU A 87 23.58 -0.57 -15.84
CA GLU A 87 24.20 -1.31 -14.74
C GLU A 87 23.16 -1.77 -13.71
N GLU A 88 22.39 -0.85 -13.16
CA GLU A 88 21.37 -1.15 -12.13
C GLU A 88 20.25 -2.04 -12.68
N ALA A 89 19.82 -1.81 -13.92
CA ALA A 89 18.80 -2.66 -14.56
C ALA A 89 19.30 -4.10 -14.80
N SER A 90 20.59 -4.29 -15.06
CA SER A 90 21.19 -5.63 -15.22
C SER A 90 21.38 -6.34 -13.89
N ALA A 91 21.61 -5.59 -12.81
CA ALA A 91 21.73 -6.11 -11.45
C ALA A 91 20.36 -6.44 -10.82
N PHE A 92 19.27 -5.83 -11.28
CA PHE A 92 17.92 -6.11 -10.81
C PHE A 92 17.51 -7.57 -11.08
N THR A 93 17.11 -8.30 -10.02
CA THR A 93 16.57 -9.64 -10.14
C THR A 93 15.12 -9.68 -9.69
N ALA A 94 14.23 -10.15 -10.57
CA ALA A 94 12.78 -10.20 -10.30
C ALA A 94 12.37 -11.24 -9.23
N LYS A 95 13.31 -12.00 -8.66
CA LYS A 95 13.03 -13.09 -7.71
C LYS A 95 12.63 -12.62 -6.30
N GLU A 96 12.81 -11.34 -5.97
CA GLU A 96 12.44 -10.78 -4.65
C GLU A 96 10.99 -10.25 -4.61
N VAL A 97 10.20 -10.47 -5.67
CA VAL A 97 8.92 -9.80 -5.91
C VAL A 97 7.72 -10.76 -5.93
N ALA A 98 7.95 -12.08 -5.84
CA ALA A 98 6.92 -13.12 -5.95
C ALA A 98 6.42 -13.60 -4.59
#